data_AF-A0A8J8ERG2-F1
#
_entry.id   AF-A0A8J8ERG2-F1
#
_cell.length_a   1.000
_cell.length_b   1.000
_cell.length_c   1.000
_cell.angle_alpha   90.00
_cell.angle_beta   90.00
_cell.angle_gamma   90.00
#
_symmetry.space_group_name_H-M   'P 1'
#
loop_
_entity.id
_entity.type
_entity.pdbx_description
1 polymer ?
#
loop_
_entity_poly.entity_id
_entity_poly.type
_entity_poly.pdbx_seq_one_letter_code
_entity_poly.pdbx_strand_id
1 'polypeptide(L)'
;MKARKVFFILSIVAILFIFFLPKGLLIPTNAEGVSFEDSTISTSCPFRIHATYIPSNFSHVFRIFVNDTLVANYTLPGMNKGYICTPEGVLLYAYFLEGGRGKTSMIFLDHNLSIKWWRPFSAYPLRYTRDGLILVSSAPFGSGGESCTYLMNISTGETTFRFCPDVLGAHISDVRIIGDKAYVTVGWPDRGWSSLKTKVILYIVEGKKVKRKTITSINGEGLGIRVRVDADDSHVAVAYYLKNEKGEEKNGVCIYTAGHLIKIACKSFNERPYDVKLDGNIVYIKTWNSVKAYKIIGP
;
A
#
# COMPACT_ATOMS: atom_id res chain seq x y z
N MET A 1 35.56 15.58 42.21
CA MET A 1 34.72 16.22 41.16
C MET A 1 34.67 15.46 39.82
N LYS A 2 35.75 14.77 39.38
CA LYS A 2 35.76 13.98 38.12
C LYS A 2 34.83 12.75 38.11
N ALA A 3 34.73 12.00 39.20
CA ALA A 3 33.91 10.78 39.26
C ALA A 3 32.39 11.03 39.06
N ARG A 4 31.86 12.13 39.62
CA ARG A 4 30.44 12.53 39.45
C ARG A 4 30.08 12.86 38.00
N LYS A 5 30.99 13.53 37.26
CA LYS A 5 30.79 13.82 35.83
C LYS A 5 30.81 12.56 34.98
N VAL A 6 31.71 11.62 35.26
CA VAL A 6 31.81 10.34 34.54
C VAL A 6 30.56 9.48 34.77
N PHE A 7 30.08 9.40 36.02
CA PHE A 7 28.84 8.67 36.33
C PHE A 7 27.63 9.29 35.64
N PHE A 8 27.51 10.61 35.62
CA PHE A 8 26.41 11.31 34.95
C PHE A 8 26.41 11.08 33.42
N ILE A 9 27.59 11.10 32.78
CA ILE A 9 27.73 10.79 31.35
C ILE A 9 27.37 9.33 31.07
N LEU A 10 27.84 8.38 31.90
CA LEU A 10 27.48 6.96 31.78
C LEU A 10 25.98 6.72 31.95
N SER A 11 25.32 7.39 32.91
CA SER A 11 23.88 7.30 33.08
C SER A 11 23.12 7.86 31.88
N ILE A 12 23.54 9.01 31.33
CA ILE A 12 22.94 9.57 30.11
C ILE A 12 23.13 8.63 28.92
N VAL A 13 24.32 8.07 28.74
CA VAL A 13 24.61 7.12 27.66
C VAL A 13 23.79 5.84 27.84
N ALA A 14 23.66 5.31 29.05
CA ALA A 14 22.84 4.14 29.33
C ALA A 14 21.35 4.39 29.08
N ILE A 15 20.83 5.55 29.51
CA ILE A 15 19.44 5.96 29.25
C ILE A 15 19.21 6.11 27.74
N LEU A 16 20.11 6.77 27.02
CA LEU A 16 20.04 6.86 25.56
C LEU A 16 20.07 5.46 24.94
N PHE A 17 20.95 4.57 25.40
CA PHE A 17 21.02 3.20 24.92
C PHE A 17 19.70 2.44 25.11
N ILE A 18 19.08 2.55 26.28
CA ILE A 18 17.77 1.95 26.59
C ILE A 18 16.67 2.54 25.70
N PHE A 19 16.72 3.84 25.40
CA PHE A 19 15.75 4.49 24.50
C PHE A 19 15.91 4.06 23.03
N PHE A 20 17.10 3.64 22.61
CA PHE A 20 17.40 3.23 21.23
C PHE A 20 17.36 1.72 20.99
N LEU A 21 17.31 0.88 22.03
CA LEU A 21 17.17 -0.56 21.87
C LEU A 21 15.81 -0.92 21.24
N PRO A 22 15.76 -1.94 20.34
CA PRO A 22 14.49 -2.46 19.85
C PRO A 22 13.65 -2.88 21.05
N LYS A 23 12.43 -2.36 21.14
CA LYS A 23 11.55 -2.64 22.27
C LYS A 23 10.98 -4.06 22.23
N GLY A 24 11.24 -4.81 21.15
CA GLY A 24 10.78 -6.17 20.98
C GLY A 24 11.65 -7.04 20.08
N LEU A 25 11.21 -8.27 19.87
CA LEU A 25 11.87 -9.34 19.11
C LEU A 25 10.88 -10.01 18.16
N LEU A 26 11.40 -10.59 17.08
CA LEU A 26 10.66 -11.43 16.13
C LEU A 26 11.19 -12.87 16.23
N ILE A 27 10.40 -13.75 16.82
CA ILE A 27 10.75 -15.17 16.97
C ILE A 27 10.12 -15.96 15.82
N PRO A 28 10.89 -16.74 15.04
CA PRO A 28 10.33 -17.60 14.00
C PRO A 28 9.22 -18.50 14.55
N THR A 29 8.13 -18.65 13.81
CA THR A 29 7.02 -19.54 14.16
C THR A 29 6.46 -20.25 12.92
N ASN A 30 5.46 -21.10 13.10
CA ASN A 30 4.88 -21.86 12.00
C ASN A 30 4.03 -20.95 11.08
N ALA A 31 4.17 -21.13 9.77
CA ALA A 31 3.43 -20.42 8.74
C ALA A 31 2.18 -21.19 8.25
N GLU A 32 1.90 -22.37 8.82
CA GLU A 32 0.76 -23.20 8.41
C GLU A 32 -0.59 -22.49 8.56
N GLY A 33 -1.46 -22.69 7.57
CA GLY A 33 -2.86 -22.26 7.59
C GLY A 33 -3.13 -20.79 7.22
N VAL A 34 -2.10 -19.97 6.93
CA VAL A 34 -2.32 -18.57 6.54
C VAL A 34 -2.72 -18.44 5.07
N SER A 35 -3.84 -17.76 4.82
CA SER A 35 -4.19 -17.24 3.49
C SER A 35 -3.83 -15.76 3.39
N PHE A 36 -3.13 -15.39 2.32
CA PHE A 36 -2.87 -14.00 1.91
C PHE A 36 -3.93 -13.45 0.96
N GLU A 37 -4.94 -14.25 0.64
CA GLU A 37 -6.15 -13.66 0.09
C GLU A 37 -6.71 -12.76 1.20
N ASP A 38 -6.66 -11.44 0.96
CA ASP A 38 -7.53 -10.52 1.68
C ASP A 38 -8.94 -11.14 1.67
N SER A 39 -9.75 -10.90 2.70
CA SER A 39 -11.19 -11.19 2.59
C SER A 39 -11.79 -10.24 1.55
N THR A 40 -11.39 -10.38 0.28
CA THR A 40 -12.11 -9.91 -0.86
C THR A 40 -13.49 -10.46 -0.63
N ILE A 41 -14.45 -9.56 -0.49
CA ILE A 41 -15.84 -9.95 -0.46
C ILE A 41 -16.00 -10.70 -1.78
N SER A 42 -16.06 -12.03 -1.70
CA SER A 42 -16.41 -12.88 -2.83
C SER A 42 -17.91 -12.69 -3.02
N THR A 43 -18.28 -11.48 -3.44
CA THR A 43 -19.60 -11.26 -3.99
C THR A 43 -19.57 -12.00 -5.31
N SER A 44 -20.18 -13.19 -5.34
CA SER A 44 -20.42 -13.90 -6.59
C SER A 44 -20.99 -12.91 -7.59
N CYS A 45 -20.29 -12.70 -8.69
CA CYS A 45 -20.76 -11.75 -9.68
C CYS A 45 -21.91 -12.41 -10.45
N PRO A 46 -23.13 -11.84 -10.43
CA PRO A 46 -24.25 -12.43 -11.17
C PRO A 46 -24.09 -12.31 -12.69
N PHE A 47 -23.05 -11.61 -13.14
CA PHE A 47 -22.75 -11.35 -14.54
C PHE A 47 -21.44 -12.03 -14.95
N ARG A 48 -21.42 -12.55 -16.17
CA ARG A 48 -20.18 -12.97 -16.83
C ARG A 48 -19.63 -11.80 -17.63
N ILE A 49 -18.42 -11.33 -17.31
CA ILE A 49 -17.83 -10.13 -17.91
C ILE A 49 -16.54 -10.50 -18.64
N HIS A 50 -16.51 -10.21 -19.94
CA HIS A 50 -15.32 -10.39 -20.78
C HIS A 50 -14.79 -9.04 -21.22
N ALA A 51 -13.49 -8.82 -21.08
CA ALA A 51 -12.88 -7.55 -21.47
C ALA A 51 -11.75 -7.75 -22.49
N THR A 52 -11.90 -7.13 -23.67
CA THR A 52 -10.97 -7.24 -24.80
C THR A 52 -10.25 -5.92 -25.03
N TYR A 53 -8.92 -5.96 -25.20
CA TYR A 53 -8.10 -4.79 -25.48
C TYR A 53 -8.17 -4.39 -26.96
N ILE A 54 -8.29 -3.08 -27.22
CA ILE A 54 -8.20 -2.47 -28.54
C ILE A 54 -6.91 -1.65 -28.58
N PRO A 55 -5.86 -2.12 -29.30
CA PRO A 55 -4.58 -1.42 -29.36
C PRO A 55 -4.64 -0.05 -30.04
N SER A 56 -5.51 0.14 -31.04
CA SER A 56 -5.54 1.36 -31.87
C SER A 56 -5.93 2.62 -31.09
N ASN A 57 -6.69 2.49 -30.00
CA ASN A 57 -7.15 3.61 -29.18
C ASN A 57 -6.91 3.37 -27.68
N PHE A 58 -6.03 2.43 -27.32
CA PHE A 58 -5.66 2.10 -25.94
C PHE A 58 -6.89 1.94 -25.02
N SER A 59 -7.87 1.14 -25.44
CA SER A 59 -9.14 0.98 -24.73
C SER A 59 -9.49 -0.48 -24.50
N HIS A 60 -10.39 -0.75 -23.56
CA HIS A 60 -10.96 -2.07 -23.31
C HIS A 60 -12.45 -2.07 -23.55
N VAL A 61 -12.93 -3.05 -24.31
CA VAL A 61 -14.36 -3.33 -24.50
C VAL A 61 -14.78 -4.39 -23.50
N PHE A 62 -15.62 -4.00 -22.56
CA PHE A 62 -16.30 -4.87 -21.61
C PHE A 62 -17.59 -5.36 -22.23
N ARG A 63 -17.77 -6.67 -22.30
CA ARG A 63 -18.99 -7.34 -22.73
C ARG A 63 -19.59 -8.06 -21.53
N ILE A 64 -20.83 -7.71 -21.21
CA ILE A 64 -21.57 -8.24 -20.05
C ILE A 64 -22.60 -9.25 -20.56
N PHE A 65 -22.58 -10.45 -19.98
CA PHE A 65 -23.46 -11.54 -20.33
C PHE A 65 -24.33 -11.95 -19.13
N VAL A 66 -25.62 -12.17 -19.39
CA VAL A 66 -26.61 -12.75 -18.47
C VAL A 66 -27.13 -14.02 -19.13
N ASN A 67 -26.98 -15.17 -18.48
CA ASN A 67 -27.34 -16.48 -19.05
C ASN A 67 -26.80 -16.67 -20.49
N ASP A 68 -25.51 -16.37 -20.67
CA ASP A 68 -24.77 -16.40 -21.95
C ASP A 68 -25.32 -15.49 -23.08
N THR A 69 -26.29 -14.64 -22.79
CA THR A 69 -26.78 -13.61 -23.71
C THR A 69 -26.04 -12.30 -23.48
N LEU A 70 -25.49 -11.70 -24.54
CA LEU A 70 -24.87 -10.38 -24.47
C LEU A 70 -25.94 -9.33 -24.21
N VAL A 71 -25.87 -8.65 -23.06
CA VAL A 71 -26.86 -7.65 -22.64
C VAL A 71 -26.35 -6.22 -22.71
N ALA A 72 -25.05 -6.01 -22.54
CA ALA A 72 -24.45 -4.68 -22.58
C ALA A 72 -22.98 -4.74 -23.02
N ASN A 73 -22.51 -3.64 -23.62
CA ASN A 73 -21.09 -3.43 -23.86
C ASN A 73 -20.68 -2.00 -23.52
N TYR A 74 -19.45 -1.85 -23.02
CA TYR A 74 -18.87 -0.56 -22.65
C TYR A 74 -17.41 -0.51 -23.07
N THR A 75 -17.01 0.61 -23.67
CA THR A 75 -15.61 0.84 -24.06
C THR A 75 -15.01 1.88 -23.12
N LEU A 76 -13.97 1.51 -22.38
CA LEU A 76 -13.27 2.40 -21.45
C LEU A 76 -11.80 2.54 -21.85
N PRO A 77 -11.26 3.78 -21.93
CA PRO A 77 -9.85 4.01 -22.22
C PRO A 77 -8.96 3.57 -21.05
N GLY A 78 -7.86 2.88 -21.36
CA GLY A 78 -6.86 2.41 -20.41
C GLY A 78 -6.00 1.27 -20.97
N MET A 79 -4.78 1.14 -20.45
CA MET A 79 -3.92 -0.02 -20.74
C MET A 79 -4.26 -1.21 -19.86
N ASN A 80 -4.67 -0.95 -18.62
CA ASN A 80 -5.09 -1.94 -17.65
C ASN A 80 -6.60 -1.87 -17.42
N LYS A 81 -7.18 -2.95 -16.90
CA LYS A 81 -8.63 -3.10 -16.73
C LYS A 81 -8.96 -3.91 -15.49
N GLY A 82 -10.20 -3.79 -15.04
CA GLY A 82 -10.78 -4.72 -14.11
C GLY A 82 -12.25 -4.41 -13.89
N TYR A 83 -12.86 -5.22 -13.04
CA TYR A 83 -14.22 -5.01 -12.58
C TYR A 83 -14.35 -5.46 -11.13
N ILE A 84 -15.30 -4.86 -10.40
CA ILE A 84 -15.61 -5.19 -9.01
C ILE A 84 -17.12 -5.37 -8.90
N CYS A 85 -17.56 -6.51 -8.37
CA CYS A 85 -18.97 -6.78 -8.11
C CYS A 85 -19.29 -6.50 -6.64
N THR A 86 -20.32 -5.72 -6.43
CA THR A 86 -20.78 -5.21 -5.14
C THR A 86 -22.23 -5.63 -4.91
N PRO A 87 -22.74 -5.61 -3.67
CA PRO A 87 -24.15 -5.83 -3.40
C PRO A 87 -25.10 -4.85 -4.10
N GLU A 88 -24.62 -3.71 -4.59
CA GLU A 88 -25.41 -2.67 -5.27
C GLU A 88 -25.31 -2.74 -6.81
N GLY A 89 -24.32 -3.46 -7.35
CA GLY A 89 -24.07 -3.52 -8.79
C GLY A 89 -22.62 -3.85 -9.16
N VAL A 90 -22.19 -3.45 -10.35
CA VAL A 90 -20.85 -3.72 -10.89
C VAL A 90 -20.13 -2.45 -11.31
N LEU A 91 -18.89 -2.31 -10.84
CA LEU A 91 -17.94 -1.29 -11.28
C LEU A 91 -17.06 -1.86 -12.38
N LEU A 92 -17.02 -1.23 -13.54
CA LEU A 92 -16.03 -1.49 -14.59
C LEU A 92 -15.03 -0.34 -14.63
N TYR A 93 -13.75 -0.65 -14.83
CA TYR A 93 -12.73 0.38 -14.91
C TYR A 93 -11.60 0.03 -15.88
N ALA A 94 -11.04 1.06 -16.51
CA ALA A 94 -9.81 0.98 -17.28
C ALA A 94 -8.90 2.17 -16.96
N TYR A 95 -7.58 1.94 -16.90
CA TYR A 95 -6.63 2.94 -16.41
C TYR A 95 -5.24 2.83 -17.04
N PHE A 96 -4.45 3.89 -16.88
CA PHE A 96 -3.03 3.96 -17.23
C PHE A 96 -2.18 4.04 -15.96
N LEU A 97 -1.01 3.41 -15.94
CA LEU A 97 -0.13 3.34 -14.77
C LEU A 97 0.84 4.54 -14.64
N GLU A 98 1.07 5.31 -15.71
CA GLU A 98 2.16 6.30 -15.75
C GLU A 98 1.69 7.76 -15.96
N GLY A 99 2.33 8.66 -15.19
CA GLY A 99 2.80 9.94 -15.73
C GLY A 99 1.77 11.03 -15.99
N GLY A 100 0.88 11.31 -15.02
CA GLY A 100 0.14 12.59 -14.96
C GLY A 100 -0.83 12.91 -16.13
N ARG A 101 -1.01 12.01 -17.10
CA ARG A 101 -1.87 12.23 -18.28
C ARG A 101 -2.99 11.19 -18.44
N GLY A 102 -2.83 10.00 -17.88
CA GLY A 102 -3.85 8.97 -17.95
C GLY A 102 -4.93 9.14 -16.89
N LYS A 103 -6.17 9.38 -17.32
CA LYS A 103 -7.34 9.30 -16.45
C LYS A 103 -7.81 7.84 -16.40
N THR A 104 -8.16 7.37 -15.22
CA THR A 104 -8.92 6.14 -15.06
C THR A 104 -10.36 6.41 -15.46
N SER A 105 -10.89 5.66 -16.41
CA SER A 105 -12.31 5.72 -16.75
C SER A 105 -13.05 4.66 -15.95
N MET A 106 -14.09 5.07 -15.22
CA MET A 106 -14.88 4.19 -14.38
C MET A 106 -16.36 4.38 -14.66
N ILE A 107 -17.09 3.26 -14.69
CA ILE A 107 -18.53 3.22 -14.86
C ILE A 107 -19.11 2.26 -13.82
N PHE A 108 -20.09 2.73 -13.07
CA PHE A 108 -20.84 1.90 -12.14
C PHE A 108 -22.25 1.65 -12.67
N LEU A 109 -22.60 0.38 -12.73
CA LEU A 109 -23.88 -0.12 -13.20
C LEU A 109 -24.61 -0.75 -12.01
N ASP A 110 -25.91 -0.51 -11.87
CA ASP A 110 -26.70 -1.30 -10.92
C ASP A 110 -26.94 -2.73 -11.42
N HIS A 111 -27.69 -3.52 -10.65
CA HIS A 111 -28.05 -4.90 -11.02
C HIS A 111 -28.87 -5.01 -12.29
N ASN A 112 -29.57 -3.94 -12.70
CA ASN A 112 -30.28 -3.90 -13.97
C ASN A 112 -29.38 -3.41 -15.11
N LEU A 113 -28.07 -3.32 -14.87
CA LEU A 113 -27.05 -2.80 -15.77
C LEU A 113 -27.31 -1.35 -16.23
N SER A 114 -28.09 -0.60 -15.44
CA SER A 114 -28.32 0.81 -15.70
C SER A 114 -27.17 1.63 -15.14
N ILE A 115 -26.68 2.60 -15.92
CA ILE A 115 -25.59 3.49 -15.51
C ILE A 115 -26.06 4.34 -14.34
N LYS A 116 -25.42 4.17 -13.18
CA LYS A 116 -25.60 5.08 -12.03
C LYS A 116 -24.68 6.28 -12.14
N TRP A 117 -23.43 6.04 -12.51
CA TRP A 117 -22.47 7.09 -12.77
C TRP A 117 -21.36 6.61 -13.71
N TRP A 118 -20.80 7.55 -14.47
CA TRP A 118 -19.64 7.34 -15.31
C TRP A 118 -18.76 8.59 -15.24
N ARG A 119 -17.54 8.45 -14.75
CA ARG A 119 -16.60 9.58 -14.68
C ARG A 119 -15.14 9.17 -14.79
N PRO A 120 -14.27 10.12 -15.15
CA PRO A 120 -12.84 9.93 -15.04
C PRO A 120 -12.32 10.20 -13.62
N PHE A 121 -11.21 9.55 -13.27
CA PHE A 121 -10.41 9.80 -12.07
C PHE A 121 -8.93 10.01 -12.41
N SER A 122 -8.27 10.95 -11.75
CA SER A 122 -6.83 11.19 -11.89
C SER A 122 -5.98 10.28 -10.99
N ALA A 123 -6.44 9.03 -10.79
CA ALA A 123 -5.81 8.04 -9.91
C ALA A 123 -6.18 6.63 -10.40
N TYR A 124 -5.28 5.66 -10.25
CA TYR A 124 -5.51 4.27 -10.63
C TYR A 124 -5.97 3.43 -9.42
N PRO A 125 -6.74 2.34 -9.65
CA PRO A 125 -7.17 1.46 -8.59
C PRO A 125 -6.00 0.67 -8.02
N LEU A 126 -5.84 0.74 -6.70
CA LEU A 126 -4.82 -0.01 -5.95
C LEU A 126 -5.42 -1.29 -5.35
N ARG A 127 -6.54 -1.17 -4.62
CA ARG A 127 -7.17 -2.30 -3.90
C ARG A 127 -8.64 -2.03 -3.58
N TYR A 128 -9.48 -3.05 -3.73
CA TYR A 128 -10.86 -3.05 -3.23
C TYR A 128 -10.91 -3.51 -1.77
N THR A 129 -11.74 -2.82 -0.97
CA THR A 129 -11.93 -3.06 0.47
C THR A 129 -13.43 -3.02 0.78
N ARG A 130 -13.84 -3.41 1.99
CA ARG A 130 -15.26 -3.33 2.40
C ARG A 130 -15.78 -1.89 2.38
N ASP A 131 -14.91 -0.92 2.64
CA ASP A 131 -15.27 0.50 2.74
C ASP A 131 -15.22 1.23 1.38
N GLY A 132 -14.77 0.54 0.32
CA GLY A 132 -14.69 1.10 -1.02
C GLY A 132 -13.40 0.74 -1.77
N LEU A 133 -13.12 1.51 -2.82
CA LEU A 133 -11.96 1.33 -3.68
C LEU A 133 -10.86 2.32 -3.33
N ILE A 134 -9.70 1.82 -2.97
CA ILE A 134 -8.50 2.63 -2.77
C ILE A 134 -7.93 2.98 -4.14
N LEU A 135 -7.77 4.27 -4.39
CA LEU A 135 -7.11 4.82 -5.58
C LEU A 135 -5.78 5.47 -5.20
N VAL A 136 -4.84 5.48 -6.14
CA VAL A 136 -3.55 6.15 -5.99
C VAL A 136 -3.24 6.98 -7.22
N SER A 137 -2.86 8.23 -7.01
CA SER A 137 -2.21 9.08 -8.02
C SER A 137 -0.72 9.12 -7.73
N SER A 138 0.09 8.76 -8.72
CA SER A 138 1.55 8.75 -8.60
C SER A 138 2.13 9.82 -9.52
N ALA A 139 2.71 10.86 -8.93
CA ALA A 139 3.63 11.73 -9.65
C ALA A 139 4.85 10.92 -10.12
N PRO A 140 5.50 11.30 -11.24
CA PRO A 140 6.76 10.68 -11.63
C PRO A 140 7.76 10.70 -10.45
N PHE A 141 8.43 9.59 -10.21
CA PHE A 141 9.32 9.43 -9.07
C PHE A 141 10.43 10.50 -9.10
N GLY A 142 10.59 11.24 -8.00
CA GLY A 142 11.57 12.33 -7.89
C GLY A 142 11.24 13.61 -8.66
N SER A 143 10.02 13.74 -9.20
CA SER A 143 9.50 15.00 -9.75
C SER A 143 8.98 15.94 -8.67
N GLY A 144 8.64 17.18 -9.05
CA GLY A 144 7.96 18.15 -8.17
C GLY A 144 6.45 17.92 -8.03
N GLY A 145 5.91 16.83 -8.58
CA GLY A 145 4.48 16.53 -8.53
C GLY A 145 4.03 15.94 -7.19
N GLU A 146 2.75 16.10 -6.89
CA GLU A 146 2.11 15.50 -5.71
C GLU A 146 1.60 14.08 -6.03
N SER A 147 1.86 13.15 -5.11
CA SER A 147 1.24 11.83 -5.13
C SER A 147 0.21 11.75 -4.01
N CYS A 148 -0.93 11.12 -4.26
CA CYS A 148 -2.03 11.07 -3.31
C CYS A 148 -2.70 9.70 -3.32
N THR A 149 -3.34 9.35 -2.22
CA THR A 149 -4.26 8.23 -2.13
C THR A 149 -5.65 8.72 -1.78
N TYR A 150 -6.65 7.98 -2.27
CA TYR A 150 -8.05 8.27 -2.11
C TYR A 150 -8.81 7.00 -1.72
N LEU A 151 -9.84 7.13 -0.89
CA LEU A 151 -10.87 6.09 -0.74
C LEU A 151 -12.12 6.57 -1.47
N MET A 152 -12.61 5.77 -2.41
CA MET A 152 -13.81 6.03 -3.17
C MET A 152 -14.92 5.08 -2.74
N ASN A 153 -16.08 5.60 -2.35
CA ASN A 153 -17.29 4.80 -2.22
C ASN A 153 -17.71 4.34 -3.62
N ILE A 154 -17.83 3.03 -3.87
CA ILE A 154 -18.09 2.54 -5.22
C ILE A 154 -19.50 2.90 -5.72
N SER A 155 -20.52 2.77 -4.87
CA SER A 155 -21.91 2.99 -5.27
C SER A 155 -22.19 4.43 -5.67
N THR A 156 -21.62 5.40 -4.94
CA THR A 156 -21.76 6.83 -5.25
C THR A 156 -20.63 7.37 -6.12
N GLY A 157 -19.49 6.67 -6.16
CA GLY A 157 -18.19 7.08 -6.71
C GLY A 157 -17.59 8.33 -6.05
N GLU A 158 -18.13 8.79 -4.93
CA GLU A 158 -17.58 9.95 -4.22
C GLU A 158 -16.33 9.56 -3.42
N THR A 159 -15.40 10.50 -3.30
CA THR A 159 -14.20 10.31 -2.49
C THR A 159 -14.48 10.68 -1.03
N THR A 160 -14.28 9.72 -0.13
CA THR A 160 -14.51 9.88 1.32
C THR A 160 -13.22 10.16 2.09
N PHE A 161 -12.06 9.83 1.52
CA PHE A 161 -10.74 10.08 2.10
C PHE A 161 -9.78 10.55 1.01
N ARG A 162 -8.92 11.52 1.36
CA ARG A 162 -7.79 11.96 0.54
C ARG A 162 -6.59 12.22 1.43
N PHE A 163 -5.45 11.67 1.07
CA PHE A 163 -4.17 12.00 1.71
C PHE A 163 -3.05 12.10 0.69
N CYS A 164 -2.26 13.16 0.81
CA CYS A 164 -1.06 13.38 0.00
C CYS A 164 0.13 13.56 0.95
N PRO A 165 1.16 12.71 0.87
CA PRO A 165 2.35 12.85 1.69
C PRO A 165 3.01 14.22 1.48
N ASP A 166 3.65 14.75 2.53
CA ASP A 166 4.40 16.01 2.50
C ASP A 166 5.76 15.91 1.77
N VAL A 167 5.89 14.92 0.88
CA VAL A 167 7.09 14.62 0.09
C VAL A 167 6.73 14.56 -1.39
N LEU A 168 7.31 15.45 -2.19
CA LEU A 168 7.06 15.52 -3.63
C LEU A 168 7.77 14.39 -4.39
N GLY A 169 7.18 13.97 -5.51
CA GLY A 169 7.73 12.89 -6.34
C GLY A 169 7.77 11.54 -5.64
N ALA A 170 6.93 11.36 -4.62
CA ALA A 170 6.80 10.13 -3.87
C ALA A 170 6.09 9.03 -4.67
N HIS A 171 6.53 7.79 -4.51
CA HIS A 171 5.79 6.62 -4.96
C HIS A 171 5.00 6.04 -3.77
N ILE A 172 3.67 6.13 -3.80
CA ILE A 172 2.81 5.44 -2.84
C ILE A 172 2.78 3.97 -3.23
N SER A 173 3.36 3.11 -2.40
CA SER A 173 3.49 1.68 -2.71
C SER A 173 2.31 0.86 -2.22
N ASP A 174 1.72 1.21 -1.08
CA ASP A 174 0.59 0.49 -0.50
C ASP A 174 -0.18 1.34 0.52
N VAL A 175 -1.43 0.98 0.77
CA VAL A 175 -2.35 1.69 1.65
C VAL A 175 -3.27 0.70 2.37
N ARG A 176 -3.29 0.73 3.70
CA ARG A 176 -4.21 -0.06 4.54
C ARG A 176 -5.09 0.87 5.38
N ILE A 177 -6.40 0.68 5.34
CA ILE A 177 -7.37 1.46 6.13
C ILE A 177 -8.02 0.53 7.15
N ILE A 178 -8.05 0.96 8.41
CA ILE A 178 -8.68 0.23 9.53
C ILE A 178 -9.42 1.25 10.38
N GLY A 179 -10.75 1.15 10.39
CA GLY A 179 -11.59 2.16 11.03
C GLY A 179 -11.32 3.54 10.42
N ASP A 180 -10.93 4.49 11.25
CA ASP A 180 -10.63 5.87 10.88
C ASP A 180 -9.14 6.14 10.57
N LYS A 181 -8.30 5.10 10.63
CA LYS A 181 -6.85 5.20 10.43
C LYS A 181 -6.44 4.66 9.07
N ALA A 182 -5.67 5.45 8.34
CA ALA A 182 -5.00 5.03 7.12
C ALA A 182 -3.49 4.92 7.33
N TYR A 183 -2.94 3.76 7.01
CA TYR A 183 -1.50 3.50 6.96
C TYR A 183 -1.04 3.54 5.51
N VAL A 184 -0.10 4.45 5.20
CA VAL A 184 0.34 4.71 3.82
C VAL A 184 1.85 4.52 3.73
N THR A 185 2.31 3.63 2.86
CA THR A 185 3.73 3.40 2.62
C THR A 185 4.21 4.14 1.37
N VAL A 186 5.34 4.80 1.50
CA VAL A 186 5.86 5.71 0.49
C VAL A 186 7.35 5.45 0.27
N GLY A 187 7.73 5.27 -0.99
CA GLY A 187 9.11 5.43 -1.44
C GLY A 187 9.35 6.86 -1.89
N TRP A 188 10.45 7.49 -1.48
CA TRP A 188 10.76 8.87 -1.85
C TRP A 188 12.26 9.06 -2.07
N PRO A 189 12.69 9.74 -3.16
CA PRO A 189 14.08 10.08 -3.37
C PRO A 189 14.45 11.31 -2.55
N ASP A 190 15.28 11.10 -1.54
CA ASP A 190 15.90 12.13 -0.73
C ASP A 190 17.19 12.62 -1.37
N ARG A 191 17.12 13.81 -1.98
CA ARG A 191 18.30 14.54 -2.49
C ARG A 191 18.89 15.38 -1.36
N GLY A 192 19.50 14.71 -0.38
CA GLY A 192 20.26 15.37 0.67
C GLY A 192 21.55 16.00 0.14
N TRP A 193 22.22 16.81 0.98
CA TRP A 193 23.44 17.56 0.60
C TRP A 193 24.58 16.68 0.07
N SER A 194 24.75 15.47 0.58
CA SER A 194 25.92 14.63 0.31
C SER A 194 25.68 13.50 -0.70
N SER A 195 24.46 12.97 -0.80
CA SER A 195 24.14 11.85 -1.68
C SER A 195 22.64 11.63 -1.82
N LEU A 196 22.22 11.19 -3.00
CA LEU A 196 20.87 10.70 -3.25
C LEU A 196 20.65 9.41 -2.46
N LYS A 197 19.51 9.34 -1.76
CA LYS A 197 19.03 8.13 -1.10
C LYS A 197 17.57 7.91 -1.42
N THR A 198 17.16 6.66 -1.52
CA THR A 198 15.74 6.32 -1.54
C THR A 198 15.30 5.91 -0.15
N LYS A 199 14.37 6.67 0.43
CA LYS A 199 13.79 6.41 1.75
C LYS A 199 12.44 5.72 1.60
N VAL A 200 12.14 4.86 2.55
CA VAL A 200 10.81 4.31 2.76
C VAL A 200 10.22 4.94 4.01
N ILE A 201 9.04 5.52 3.87
CA ILE A 201 8.31 6.20 4.94
C ILE A 201 6.97 5.51 5.12
N LEU A 202 6.59 5.25 6.37
CA LEU A 202 5.24 4.88 6.76
C LEU A 202 4.56 6.10 7.37
N TYR A 203 3.37 6.43 6.86
CA TYR A 203 2.47 7.42 7.44
C TYR A 203 1.32 6.71 8.16
N ILE A 204 0.85 7.31 9.25
CA ILE A 204 -0.47 7.05 9.83
C ILE A 204 -1.26 8.36 9.79
N VAL A 205 -2.48 8.27 9.26
CA VAL A 205 -3.40 9.39 9.06
C VAL A 205 -4.69 9.08 9.81
N GLU A 206 -5.09 9.96 10.72
CA GLU A 206 -6.31 9.86 11.53
C GLU A 206 -6.98 11.24 11.55
N GLY A 207 -7.96 11.43 10.66
CA GLY A 207 -8.53 12.76 10.38
C GLY A 207 -7.46 13.77 9.97
N LYS A 208 -7.25 14.81 10.78
CA LYS A 208 -6.21 15.83 10.56
C LYS A 208 -4.85 15.48 11.18
N LYS A 209 -4.75 14.42 11.99
CA LYS A 209 -3.51 14.03 12.65
C LYS A 209 -2.71 13.14 11.70
N VAL A 210 -1.49 13.56 11.39
CA VAL A 210 -0.55 12.80 10.56
C VAL A 210 0.72 12.57 11.35
N LYS A 211 1.16 11.31 11.45
CA LYS A 211 2.50 10.95 11.94
C LYS A 211 3.21 10.15 10.86
N ARG A 212 4.54 10.21 10.85
CA ARG A 212 5.35 9.44 9.91
C ARG A 212 6.60 8.86 10.55
N LYS A 213 7.10 7.76 9.99
CA LYS A 213 8.34 7.11 10.40
C LYS A 213 9.12 6.64 9.19
N THR A 214 10.41 6.96 9.14
CA THR A 214 11.32 6.34 8.17
C THR A 214 11.57 4.89 8.58
N ILE A 215 11.21 3.97 7.70
CA ILE A 215 11.34 2.53 7.89
C ILE A 215 12.78 2.10 7.63
N THR A 216 13.27 2.46 6.44
CA THR A 216 14.59 2.10 5.94
C THR A 216 14.98 3.06 4.82
N SER A 217 16.23 2.95 4.37
CA SER A 217 16.75 3.64 3.19
C SER A 217 17.79 2.79 2.48
N ILE A 218 17.97 3.06 1.19
CA ILE A 218 19.07 2.58 0.35
C ILE A 218 19.76 3.78 -0.30
N ASN A 219 21.07 3.69 -0.54
CA ASN A 219 21.79 4.74 -1.26
C ASN A 219 21.42 4.67 -2.75
N GLY A 220 21.42 5.82 -3.44
CA GLY A 220 21.08 5.89 -4.86
C GLY A 220 19.59 6.03 -5.15
N GLU A 221 19.28 5.98 -6.44
CA GLU A 221 17.94 6.07 -7.01
C GLU A 221 17.24 4.70 -6.93
N GLY A 222 16.05 4.69 -6.35
CA GLY A 222 15.25 3.49 -6.19
C GLY A 222 14.56 3.10 -7.49
N LEU A 223 15.14 2.16 -8.22
CA LEU A 223 14.55 1.59 -9.44
C LEU A 223 13.50 0.51 -9.13
N GLY A 224 13.60 -0.12 -7.97
CA GLY A 224 12.61 -1.08 -7.49
C GLY A 224 12.17 -0.71 -6.08
N ILE A 225 10.91 -0.33 -5.91
CA ILE A 225 10.34 -0.02 -4.61
C ILE A 225 9.03 -0.79 -4.47
N ARG A 226 8.98 -1.71 -3.51
CA ARG A 226 7.74 -2.37 -3.10
C ARG A 226 7.70 -2.41 -1.58
N VAL A 227 6.68 -1.80 -1.02
CA VAL A 227 6.52 -1.66 0.43
C VAL A 227 5.08 -1.96 0.77
N ARG A 228 4.82 -3.16 1.27
CA ARG A 228 3.49 -3.63 1.67
C ARG A 228 3.24 -3.35 3.14
N VAL A 229 2.00 -3.01 3.46
CA VAL A 229 1.59 -2.73 4.83
C VAL A 229 0.32 -3.50 5.20
N ASP A 230 0.37 -4.10 6.38
CA ASP A 230 -0.81 -4.55 7.09
C ASP A 230 -0.77 -4.03 8.52
N ALA A 231 -1.95 -3.92 9.12
CA ALA A 231 -2.11 -3.41 10.46
C ALA A 231 -3.27 -4.12 11.18
N ASP A 232 -3.25 -4.07 12.49
CA ASP A 232 -4.37 -4.39 13.36
C ASP A 232 -4.47 -3.32 14.46
N ASP A 233 -5.23 -3.58 15.52
CA ASP A 233 -5.42 -2.64 16.63
C ASP A 233 -4.15 -2.40 17.46
N SER A 234 -3.18 -3.31 17.42
CA SER A 234 -1.97 -3.31 18.24
C SER A 234 -0.70 -3.04 17.43
N HIS A 235 -0.62 -3.53 16.20
CA HIS A 235 0.60 -3.61 15.40
C HIS A 235 0.42 -3.04 13.99
N VAL A 236 1.55 -2.62 13.42
CA VAL A 236 1.69 -2.28 12.00
C VAL A 236 2.91 -3.01 11.48
N ALA A 237 2.73 -3.84 10.45
CA ALA A 237 3.79 -4.57 9.79
C ALA A 237 4.07 -3.96 8.42
N VAL A 238 5.34 -3.65 8.16
CA VAL A 238 5.78 -3.12 6.86
C VAL A 238 6.84 -4.03 6.29
N ALA A 239 6.50 -4.77 5.23
CA ALA A 239 7.45 -5.55 4.46
C ALA A 239 7.97 -4.74 3.27
N TYR A 240 9.28 -4.68 3.08
CA TYR A 240 9.91 -3.82 2.08
C TYR A 240 10.90 -4.60 1.20
N TYR A 241 10.90 -4.23 -0.07
CA TYR A 241 11.88 -4.54 -1.10
C TYR A 241 12.33 -3.22 -1.72
N LEU A 242 13.65 -2.98 -1.69
CA LEU A 242 14.29 -1.86 -2.35
C LEU A 242 15.40 -2.36 -3.26
N LYS A 243 15.50 -1.80 -4.46
CA LYS A 243 16.61 -1.99 -5.39
C LYS A 243 17.05 -0.65 -5.96
N ASN A 244 18.35 -0.37 -5.93
CA ASN A 244 18.92 0.85 -6.49
C ASN A 244 19.49 0.65 -7.91
N GLU A 245 19.97 1.74 -8.50
CA GLU A 245 20.60 1.78 -9.83
C GLU A 245 21.88 0.94 -9.94
N LYS A 246 22.55 0.69 -8.80
CA LYS A 246 23.76 -0.15 -8.71
C LYS A 246 23.45 -1.64 -8.59
N GLY A 247 22.17 -2.00 -8.52
CA GLY A 247 21.73 -3.38 -8.34
C GLY A 247 21.79 -3.88 -6.89
N GLU A 248 22.08 -3.01 -5.92
CA GLU A 248 22.02 -3.36 -4.50
C GLU A 248 20.56 -3.54 -4.08
N GLU A 249 20.29 -4.57 -3.28
CA GLU A 249 18.96 -4.86 -2.76
C GLU A 249 18.90 -4.76 -1.23
N LYS A 250 17.76 -4.28 -0.73
CA LYS A 250 17.49 -4.23 0.70
C LYS A 250 16.08 -4.71 0.99
N ASN A 251 15.99 -5.87 1.65
CA ASN A 251 14.75 -6.60 1.86
C ASN A 251 14.54 -6.84 3.36
N GLY A 252 13.30 -6.80 3.82
CA GLY A 252 12.99 -7.09 5.21
C GLY A 252 11.58 -6.76 5.62
N VAL A 253 11.33 -6.86 6.92
CA VAL A 253 10.10 -6.44 7.57
C VAL A 253 10.42 -5.60 8.81
N CYS A 254 9.61 -4.60 9.10
CA CYS A 254 9.65 -3.87 10.36
C CYS A 254 8.25 -3.82 10.97
N ILE A 255 8.19 -4.02 12.28
CA ILE A 255 6.96 -3.99 13.07
C ILE A 255 6.98 -2.75 13.98
N TYR A 256 5.84 -2.09 14.07
CA TYR A 256 5.62 -0.92 14.90
C TYR A 256 4.35 -1.08 15.72
N THR A 257 4.22 -0.31 16.80
CA THR A 257 2.94 -0.15 17.49
C THR A 257 1.95 0.62 16.62
N ALA A 258 0.68 0.19 16.62
CA ALA A 258 -0.42 0.92 16.00
C ALA A 258 -0.60 2.30 16.66
N GLY A 259 -1.05 3.29 15.90
CA GLY A 259 -1.31 4.66 16.41
C GLY A 259 -0.08 5.54 16.69
N HIS A 260 1.03 4.96 17.17
CA HIS A 260 2.22 5.71 17.62
C HIS A 260 3.46 5.47 16.76
N LEU A 261 3.48 4.41 15.94
CA LEU A 261 4.62 4.06 15.09
C LEU A 261 5.93 3.90 15.90
N ILE A 262 5.84 3.38 17.13
CA ILE A 262 7.03 3.05 17.93
C ILE A 262 7.59 1.74 17.39
N LYS A 263 8.87 1.75 16.99
CA LYS A 263 9.52 0.56 16.42
C LYS A 263 9.61 -0.54 17.48
N ILE A 264 9.07 -1.70 17.16
CA ILE A 264 9.19 -2.92 17.96
C ILE A 264 10.44 -3.67 17.53
N ALA A 265 10.47 -4.11 16.27
CA ALA A 265 11.57 -4.91 15.72
C ALA A 265 11.66 -4.79 14.19
N CYS A 266 12.82 -5.11 13.63
CA CYS A 266 13.02 -5.27 12.18
C CYS A 266 13.83 -6.53 11.90
N LYS A 267 13.60 -7.16 10.76
CA LYS A 267 14.35 -8.33 10.30
C LYS A 267 14.63 -8.23 8.82
N SER A 268 15.90 -8.38 8.44
CA SER A 268 16.33 -8.40 7.04
C SER A 268 16.13 -9.78 6.43
N PHE A 269 15.89 -9.83 5.12
CA PHE A 269 15.72 -11.05 4.35
C PHE A 269 16.67 -11.09 3.15
N ASN A 270 17.04 -12.29 2.72
CA ASN A 270 17.71 -12.50 1.43
C ASN A 270 16.70 -12.56 0.27
N GLU A 271 15.48 -13.05 0.56
CA GLU A 271 14.39 -13.12 -0.40
C GLU A 271 13.59 -11.80 -0.45
N ARG A 272 13.02 -11.49 -1.62
CA ARG A 272 12.19 -10.30 -1.83
C ARG A 272 10.78 -10.55 -1.28
N PRO A 273 10.31 -9.77 -0.29
CA PRO A 273 8.92 -9.86 0.16
C PRO A 273 7.98 -9.35 -0.94
N TYR A 274 6.84 -10.02 -1.05
CA TYR A 274 5.76 -9.69 -1.99
C TYR A 274 4.52 -9.20 -1.27
N ASP A 275 4.25 -9.74 -0.07
CA ASP A 275 3.07 -9.42 0.74
C ASP A 275 3.34 -9.56 2.24
N VAL A 276 2.50 -8.94 3.06
CA VAL A 276 2.55 -9.00 4.52
C VAL A 276 1.15 -9.10 5.11
N LYS A 277 0.98 -9.90 6.16
CA LYS A 277 -0.27 -10.06 6.89
C LYS A 277 -0.01 -10.11 8.39
N LEU A 278 -0.88 -9.46 9.17
CA LEU A 278 -0.92 -9.57 10.62
C LEU A 278 -2.11 -10.44 11.06
N ASP A 279 -1.85 -11.28 12.07
CA ASP A 279 -2.87 -12.00 12.82
C ASP A 279 -2.50 -11.94 14.30
N GLY A 280 -3.04 -10.93 15.00
CA GLY A 280 -2.74 -10.64 16.39
C GLY A 280 -1.25 -10.36 16.62
N ASN A 281 -0.55 -11.30 17.26
CA ASN A 281 0.88 -11.18 17.54
C ASN A 281 1.76 -11.94 16.55
N ILE A 282 1.23 -12.41 15.42
CA ILE A 282 2.03 -13.08 14.38
C ILE A 282 2.03 -12.22 13.13
N VAL A 283 3.22 -12.00 12.57
CA VAL A 283 3.39 -11.42 11.23
C VAL A 283 3.78 -12.52 10.24
N TYR A 284 3.03 -12.59 9.14
CA TYR A 284 3.31 -13.45 8.00
C TYR A 284 3.84 -12.62 6.84
N ILE A 285 4.89 -13.12 6.18
CA ILE A 285 5.53 -12.47 5.05
C ILE A 285 5.55 -13.47 3.90
N LYS A 286 4.86 -13.14 2.82
CA LYS A 286 4.91 -13.91 1.59
C LYS A 286 6.11 -13.46 0.77
N THR A 287 7.00 -14.38 0.43
CA THR A 287 8.07 -14.18 -0.55
C THR A 287 7.69 -14.89 -1.86
N TRP A 288 8.55 -14.82 -2.87
CA TRP A 288 8.36 -15.56 -4.11
C TRP A 288 8.39 -17.09 -3.92
N ASN A 289 9.13 -17.58 -2.93
CA ASN A 289 9.42 -19.00 -2.79
C ASN A 289 8.85 -19.61 -1.51
N SER A 290 8.45 -18.80 -0.53
CA SER A 290 8.02 -19.28 0.78
C SER A 290 7.09 -18.29 1.49
N VAL A 291 6.47 -18.78 2.56
CA VAL A 291 5.84 -17.92 3.57
C VAL A 291 6.68 -18.01 4.83
N LYS A 292 7.02 -16.86 5.40
CA LYS A 292 7.74 -16.75 6.67
C LYS A 292 6.79 -16.22 7.74
N ALA A 293 6.82 -16.79 8.93
CA ALA A 293 6.02 -16.32 10.05
C ALA A 293 6.92 -15.98 11.25
N TYR A 294 6.58 -14.89 11.94
CA TYR A 294 7.27 -14.50 13.17
C TYR A 294 6.27 -14.07 14.24
N LYS A 295 6.42 -14.61 15.45
CA LYS A 295 5.75 -14.10 16.64
C LYS A 295 6.42 -12.80 17.10
N ILE A 296 5.61 -11.79 17.31
CA ILE A 296 5.96 -10.47 17.81
C ILE A 296 6.00 -10.55 19.33
N ILE A 297 7.15 -10.23 19.91
CA ILE A 297 7.31 -10.03 21.36
C ILE A 297 7.69 -8.58 21.54
N GLY A 298 6.84 -7.79 22.18
CA GLY A 298 7.09 -6.38 22.44
C GLY A 298 6.09 -5.84 23.46
N PRO A 299 6.30 -4.60 23.93
CA PRO A 299 5.33 -3.88 24.74
C PRO A 299 4.05 -3.57 23.96
#